data_AF-A0AAW1D2R0-F1
#
_entry.id   AF-A0AAW1D2R0-F1
#
_cell.length_a   1.000
_cell.length_b   1.000
_cell.length_c   1.000
_cell.angle_alpha   90.00
_cell.angle_beta   90.00
_cell.angle_gamma   90.00
#
_symmetry.space_group_name_H-M   'P 1'
#
loop_
_entity.id
_entity.type
_entity.pdbx_description
1 polymer ?
#
loop_
_entity_poly.entity_id
_entity_poly.type
_entity_poly.pdbx_seq_one_letter_code
_entity_poly.pdbx_strand_id
1 'polypeptide(L)'
;MNWVATTFSSLLSVPSWCIGSAITSGYILYYLLDVVKKPILAASKGKFRAFLEENVPLLGDKFWPTVWCFEARAQTLMASFVRATVIPRISYRREILTLKDGGAICLDWMDPYENCPSNTPTVIILPGLTGASHADYVKGLVLAAKKIGIRTVVFNQRGIGGIGLKTPRTYCAANVEDVVEVVTHVHKVCEGAPIAGTGISMGGLLLGNYLAAFEDSKNYLTSAMLISVPWNVFKGSESIEQPVVNLMFNRHLASCLCNVVKNVREIMEPGPYVIDDVLKSKTIREFDSKFTVKQFGYKDVDDYYTHASIHNKIHKFKVPVLCLSAADDPFQPYDGIPVEEANKSENVAIVITARGGHIGFMEGVWPLHTDHYMFKLFAQFFESMLVREGYKYFR
;
A
#
# COMPACT_ATOMS: atom_id res chain seq x y z
N MET A 1 -22.29 15.44 -48.53
CA MET A 1 -20.88 15.90 -48.42
C MET A 1 -20.75 17.39 -48.10
N ASN A 2 -21.57 18.29 -48.68
CA ASN A 2 -21.53 19.73 -48.35
C ASN A 2 -21.82 20.07 -46.88
N TRP A 3 -22.77 19.38 -46.23
CA TRP A 3 -23.11 19.67 -44.83
C TRP A 3 -21.90 19.51 -43.90
N VAL A 4 -21.17 18.40 -44.00
CA VAL A 4 -19.97 18.11 -43.18
C VAL A 4 -18.88 19.18 -43.36
N ALA A 5 -18.67 19.66 -44.59
CA ALA A 5 -17.70 20.72 -44.89
C ALA A 5 -18.13 22.08 -44.29
N THR A 6 -19.41 22.44 -44.38
CA THR A 6 -19.95 23.64 -43.70
C THR A 6 -19.84 23.54 -42.19
N THR A 7 -20.17 22.38 -41.59
CA THR A 7 -20.06 22.18 -40.14
C THR A 7 -18.60 22.31 -39.68
N PHE A 8 -17.64 21.72 -40.40
CA PHE A 8 -16.21 21.88 -40.11
C PHE A 8 -15.72 23.33 -40.24
N SER A 9 -16.15 24.05 -41.28
CA SER A 9 -15.77 25.47 -41.46
C SER A 9 -16.35 26.37 -40.37
N SER A 10 -17.57 26.09 -39.89
CA SER A 10 -18.19 26.83 -38.79
C SER A 10 -17.50 26.57 -37.46
N LEU A 11 -17.02 25.34 -37.22
CA LEU A 11 -16.28 24.99 -36.01
C LEU A 11 -14.91 25.68 -35.95
N LEU A 12 -14.25 25.83 -37.10
CA LEU A 12 -12.98 26.56 -37.25
C LEU A 12 -13.13 28.08 -37.10
N SER A 13 -14.35 28.62 -37.25
CA SER A 13 -14.65 30.05 -37.07
C SER A 13 -14.91 30.46 -35.62
N VAL A 14 -15.03 29.49 -34.70
CA VAL A 14 -15.26 29.74 -33.27
C VAL A 14 -13.98 30.35 -32.67
N PRO A 15 -14.06 31.50 -31.96
CA PRO A 15 -12.90 32.08 -31.31
C PRO A 15 -12.24 31.09 -30.35
N SER A 16 -10.91 31.02 -30.35
CA SER A 16 -10.16 30.07 -29.52
C SER A 16 -10.44 30.22 -28.02
N TRP A 17 -10.82 31.42 -27.56
CA TRP A 17 -11.23 31.66 -26.17
C TRP A 17 -12.56 30.97 -25.82
N CYS A 18 -13.52 30.91 -26.75
CA CYS A 18 -14.78 30.18 -26.55
C CYS A 18 -14.52 28.67 -26.41
N ILE A 19 -13.64 28.11 -27.24
CA ILE A 19 -13.23 26.70 -27.18
C ILE A 19 -12.53 26.43 -25.83
N GLY A 20 -11.60 27.30 -25.44
CA GLY A 20 -10.91 27.23 -24.14
C GLY A 20 -11.90 27.25 -22.97
N SER A 21 -12.83 28.20 -22.95
CA SER A 21 -13.87 28.29 -21.92
C SER A 21 -14.75 27.05 -21.87
N ALA A 22 -15.18 26.51 -23.02
CA ALA A 22 -15.99 25.30 -23.07
C ALA A 22 -15.24 24.07 -22.52
N ILE A 23 -13.97 23.90 -22.88
CA ILE A 23 -13.11 22.83 -22.35
C ILE A 23 -12.93 22.99 -20.83
N THR A 24 -12.65 24.19 -20.35
CA THR A 24 -12.48 24.48 -18.92
C THR A 24 -13.78 24.21 -18.14
N SER A 25 -14.93 24.69 -18.63
CA SER A 25 -16.23 24.44 -18.00
C SER A 25 -16.58 22.96 -18.00
N GLY A 26 -16.34 22.26 -19.11
CA GLY A 26 -16.51 20.81 -19.20
C GLY A 26 -15.61 20.05 -18.22
N TYR A 27 -14.36 20.48 -18.09
CA TYR A 27 -13.42 19.91 -17.12
C TYR A 27 -13.85 20.15 -15.67
N ILE A 28 -14.26 21.37 -15.32
CA ILE A 28 -14.76 21.70 -13.98
C ILE A 28 -15.99 20.85 -13.65
N LEU A 29 -16.91 20.69 -14.61
CA LEU A 29 -18.10 19.87 -14.43
C LEU A 29 -17.72 18.40 -14.20
N TYR A 30 -16.87 17.83 -15.05
CA TYR A 30 -16.31 16.47 -14.86
C TYR A 30 -15.63 16.33 -13.49
N TYR A 31 -14.80 17.29 -13.11
CA TYR A 31 -14.07 17.23 -11.84
C TYR A 31 -15.03 17.22 -10.64
N LEU A 32 -16.00 18.14 -10.61
CA LEU A 32 -16.96 18.23 -9.50
C LEU A 32 -17.96 17.08 -9.47
N LEU A 33 -18.35 16.56 -10.64
CA LEU A 33 -19.36 15.51 -10.73
C LEU A 33 -18.77 14.10 -10.63
N ASP A 34 -17.61 13.81 -11.21
CA ASP A 34 -17.06 12.44 -11.33
C ASP A 34 -15.80 12.20 -10.50
N VAL A 35 -14.99 13.23 -10.25
CA VAL A 35 -13.70 13.11 -9.54
C VAL A 35 -13.87 13.34 -8.05
N VAL A 36 -14.55 14.42 -7.66
CA VAL A 36 -14.76 14.80 -6.25
C VAL A 36 -15.93 14.05 -5.67
N LYS A 37 -15.64 12.87 -5.12
CA LYS A 37 -16.65 11.96 -4.53
C LYS A 37 -16.36 11.72 -3.05
N LYS A 38 -17.43 11.50 -2.29
CA LYS A 38 -17.33 10.86 -0.99
C LYS A 38 -16.86 9.41 -1.19
N PRO A 39 -15.89 8.90 -0.42
CA PRO A 39 -15.46 7.52 -0.53
C PRO A 39 -16.61 6.56 -0.22
N ILE A 40 -16.62 5.41 -0.88
CA ILE A 40 -17.51 4.30 -0.56
C ILE A 40 -16.94 3.58 0.66
N LEU A 41 -17.77 3.32 1.66
CA LEU A 41 -17.43 2.48 2.82
C LEU A 41 -18.11 1.12 2.69
N ALA A 42 -17.37 0.12 2.21
CA ALA A 42 -17.79 -1.27 2.15
C ALA A 42 -17.44 -1.96 3.48
N ALA A 43 -18.46 -2.17 4.31
CA ALA A 43 -18.33 -2.76 5.63
C ALA A 43 -19.70 -3.28 6.06
N SER A 44 -19.73 -4.39 6.81
CA SER A 44 -20.98 -4.89 7.40
C SER A 44 -21.62 -3.85 8.31
N LYS A 45 -22.95 -3.90 8.43
CA LYS A 45 -23.65 -3.13 9.46
C LYS A 45 -23.29 -3.73 10.80
N GLY A 46 -22.55 -3.00 11.63
CA GLY A 46 -22.07 -3.54 12.90
C GLY A 46 -21.18 -2.56 13.65
N LYS A 47 -20.59 -3.06 14.73
CA LYS A 47 -19.77 -2.27 15.67
C LYS A 47 -18.61 -1.56 14.98
N PHE A 48 -17.89 -2.25 14.10
CA PHE A 48 -16.71 -1.65 13.46
C PHE A 48 -17.08 -0.52 12.51
N ARG A 49 -18.14 -0.70 11.72
CA ARG A 49 -18.66 0.38 10.86
C ARG A 49 -19.11 1.60 11.68
N ALA A 50 -19.89 1.39 12.74
CA ALA A 50 -20.35 2.48 13.61
C ALA A 50 -19.17 3.23 14.24
N PHE A 51 -18.17 2.49 14.73
CA PHE A 51 -16.94 3.06 15.27
C PHE A 51 -16.22 3.93 14.24
N LEU A 52 -16.08 3.47 13.00
CA LEU A 52 -15.44 4.22 11.92
C LEU A 52 -16.20 5.50 11.57
N GLU A 53 -17.53 5.43 11.46
CA GLU A 53 -18.39 6.58 11.15
C GLU A 53 -18.35 7.66 12.25
N GLU A 54 -18.19 7.25 13.51
CA GLU A 54 -18.08 8.17 14.66
C GLU A 54 -16.67 8.76 14.84
N ASN A 55 -15.63 7.95 14.64
CA ASN A 55 -14.26 8.31 15.04
C ASN A 55 -13.33 8.70 13.88
N VAL A 56 -13.72 8.41 12.63
CA VAL A 56 -12.90 8.72 11.43
C VAL A 56 -13.69 9.67 10.51
N PRO A 57 -13.77 10.97 10.85
CA PRO A 57 -14.62 11.94 10.14
C PRO A 57 -14.26 12.09 8.66
N LEU A 58 -13.01 11.80 8.26
CA LEU A 58 -12.58 11.84 6.86
C LEU A 58 -13.40 10.90 5.95
N LEU A 59 -14.01 9.84 6.50
CA LEU A 59 -14.92 8.95 5.76
C LEU A 59 -16.25 9.63 5.40
N GLY A 60 -16.62 10.68 6.15
CA GLY A 60 -17.79 11.51 5.94
C GLY A 60 -17.64 12.51 4.79
N ASP A 61 -16.39 12.93 4.52
CA ASP A 61 -16.04 14.03 3.64
C ASP A 61 -15.80 13.60 2.19
N LYS A 62 -15.87 14.57 1.28
CA LYS A 62 -15.44 14.35 -0.11
C LYS A 62 -13.92 14.33 -0.17
N PHE A 63 -13.35 13.36 -0.88
CA PHE A 63 -11.96 13.40 -1.28
C PHE A 63 -11.79 14.37 -2.45
N TRP A 64 -10.77 15.23 -2.40
CA TRP A 64 -10.47 16.23 -3.43
C TRP A 64 -9.15 15.93 -4.13
N PRO A 65 -9.12 14.98 -5.09
CA PRO A 65 -7.92 14.61 -5.83
C PRO A 65 -7.27 15.83 -6.48
N THR A 66 -5.95 15.86 -6.57
CA THR A 66 -5.25 17.01 -7.16
C THR A 66 -5.76 17.35 -8.56
N VAL A 67 -6.21 18.60 -8.72
CA VAL A 67 -7.04 19.04 -9.85
C VAL A 67 -6.37 18.77 -11.20
N TRP A 68 -5.06 18.92 -11.33
CA TRP A 68 -4.34 18.70 -12.60
C TRP A 68 -3.79 17.28 -12.75
N CYS A 69 -3.90 16.44 -11.72
CA CYS A 69 -3.35 15.08 -11.67
C CYS A 69 -4.47 14.06 -11.47
N PHE A 70 -5.45 14.02 -12.37
CA PHE A 70 -6.64 13.17 -12.21
C PHE A 70 -6.47 11.75 -12.76
N GLU A 71 -5.42 11.50 -13.54
CA GLU A 71 -5.13 10.19 -14.14
C GLU A 71 -4.33 9.32 -13.16
N ALA A 72 -4.73 8.06 -12.99
CA ALA A 72 -4.26 7.17 -11.93
C ALA A 72 -2.74 6.89 -11.92
N ARG A 73 -2.13 6.71 -13.09
CA ARG A 73 -0.68 6.48 -13.23
C ARG A 73 0.09 7.76 -13.00
N ALA A 74 -0.42 8.88 -13.53
CA ALA A 74 0.14 10.20 -13.24
C ALA A 74 0.13 10.48 -11.73
N GLN A 75 -0.96 10.18 -11.02
CA GLN A 75 -1.01 10.31 -9.56
C GLN A 75 0.05 9.46 -8.87
N THR A 76 0.20 8.21 -9.30
CA THR A 76 1.17 7.27 -8.72
C THR A 76 2.60 7.77 -8.87
N LEU A 77 2.97 8.29 -10.04
CA LEU A 77 4.30 8.85 -10.29
C LEU A 77 4.51 10.21 -9.62
N MET A 78 3.58 11.15 -9.84
CA MET A 78 3.69 12.52 -9.36
C MET A 78 3.69 12.58 -7.84
N ALA A 79 2.96 11.70 -7.15
CA ALA A 79 3.02 11.60 -5.71
C ALA A 79 4.43 11.29 -5.21
N SER A 80 5.20 10.46 -5.91
CA SER A 80 6.61 10.22 -5.55
C SER A 80 7.45 11.50 -5.67
N PHE A 81 7.33 12.23 -6.78
CA PHE A 81 8.10 13.47 -7.00
C PHE A 81 7.72 14.59 -6.03
N VAL A 82 6.43 14.81 -5.81
CA VAL A 82 5.92 15.81 -4.87
C VAL A 82 6.41 15.48 -3.46
N ARG A 83 6.24 14.24 -3.02
CA ARG A 83 6.65 13.83 -1.67
C ARG A 83 8.17 13.86 -1.49
N ALA A 84 8.96 13.51 -2.50
CA ALA A 84 10.42 13.66 -2.44
C ALA A 84 10.85 15.12 -2.19
N THR A 85 10.04 16.08 -2.62
CA THR A 85 10.31 17.52 -2.44
C THR A 85 9.86 18.03 -1.07
N VAL A 86 8.71 17.55 -0.55
CA VAL A 86 8.11 18.10 0.68
C VAL A 86 8.39 17.28 1.94
N ILE A 87 8.71 15.99 1.80
CA ILE A 87 8.95 15.10 2.94
C ILE A 87 10.43 15.13 3.32
N PRO A 88 10.77 15.61 4.54
CA PRO A 88 12.15 15.70 4.98
C PRO A 88 12.81 14.31 5.08
N ARG A 89 14.14 14.32 5.15
CA ARG A 89 14.89 13.12 5.55
C ARG A 89 14.57 12.79 7.01
N ILE A 90 14.35 11.51 7.29
CA ILE A 90 14.10 11.00 8.64
C ILE A 90 15.33 10.21 9.08
N SER A 91 15.79 10.49 10.29
CA SER A 91 16.84 9.70 10.94
C SER A 91 16.18 8.65 11.81
N TYR A 92 16.40 7.37 11.46
CA TYR A 92 15.85 6.23 12.20
C TYR A 92 16.88 5.67 13.17
N ARG A 93 16.40 5.15 14.32
CA ARG A 93 17.22 4.24 15.13
C ARG A 93 17.11 2.85 14.51
N ARG A 94 18.18 2.39 13.86
CA ARG A 94 18.23 1.08 13.23
C ARG A 94 18.55 -0.03 14.23
N GLU A 95 17.79 -1.11 14.15
CA GLU A 95 18.05 -2.38 14.80
C GLU A 95 18.22 -3.47 13.74
N ILE A 96 19.23 -4.32 13.89
CA ILE A 96 19.42 -5.51 13.04
C ILE A 96 18.90 -6.71 13.82
N LEU A 97 17.84 -7.33 13.31
CA LEU A 97 17.26 -8.53 13.91
C LEU A 97 17.79 -9.75 13.17
N THR A 98 18.44 -10.65 13.92
CA THR A 98 18.80 -11.98 13.43
C THR A 98 17.59 -12.90 13.60
N LEU A 99 17.18 -13.54 12.51
CA LEU A 99 16.03 -14.43 12.46
C LEU A 99 16.44 -15.87 12.79
N LYS A 100 15.46 -16.72 13.11
CA LYS A 100 15.69 -18.12 13.53
C LYS A 100 16.47 -18.95 12.50
N ASP A 101 16.30 -18.64 11.21
CA ASP A 101 17.02 -19.32 10.13
C ASP A 101 18.46 -18.82 9.91
N GLY A 102 18.96 -17.93 10.78
CA GLY A 102 20.29 -17.32 10.67
C GLY A 102 20.35 -16.13 9.70
N GLY A 103 19.24 -15.81 9.03
CA GLY A 103 19.09 -14.61 8.23
C GLY A 103 19.05 -13.33 9.07
N ALA A 104 19.03 -12.18 8.39
CA ALA A 104 18.91 -10.90 9.05
C ALA A 104 17.97 -9.95 8.30
N ILE A 105 17.24 -9.17 9.06
CA ILE A 105 16.42 -8.04 8.59
C ILE A 105 16.78 -6.79 9.40
N CYS A 106 16.33 -5.60 8.98
CA CYS A 106 16.49 -4.39 9.77
C CYS A 106 15.16 -3.72 10.09
N LEU A 107 15.02 -3.31 11.35
CA LEU A 107 13.91 -2.54 11.88
C LEU A 107 14.38 -1.10 12.06
N ASP A 108 13.70 -0.17 11.40
CA ASP A 108 13.99 1.26 11.53
C ASP A 108 12.94 1.90 12.43
N TRP A 109 13.37 2.25 13.64
CA TRP A 109 12.52 2.79 14.70
C TRP A 109 12.45 4.31 14.64
N MET A 110 11.26 4.85 14.89
CA MET A 110 11.02 6.26 15.11
C MET A 110 10.12 6.45 16.32
N ASP A 111 10.67 7.06 17.37
CA ASP A 111 9.91 7.51 18.52
C ASP A 111 9.23 8.86 18.24
N PRO A 112 8.01 9.08 18.76
CA PRO A 112 7.31 10.35 18.57
C PRO A 112 7.98 11.52 19.31
N TYR A 113 8.65 11.24 20.43
CA TYR A 113 9.35 12.21 21.28
C TYR A 113 10.54 11.55 22.01
N GLU A 114 11.44 12.34 22.57
CA GLU A 114 12.58 11.84 23.35
C GLU A 114 12.12 11.14 24.63
N ASN A 115 12.86 10.11 25.07
CA ASN A 115 12.54 9.32 26.27
C ASN A 115 11.12 8.72 26.26
N CYS A 116 10.70 8.26 25.09
CA CYS A 116 9.38 7.69 24.86
C CYS A 116 9.13 6.41 25.70
N PRO A 117 8.05 6.35 26.51
CA PRO A 117 7.73 5.18 27.32
C PRO A 117 7.70 3.86 26.54
N SER A 118 7.99 2.75 27.21
CA SER A 118 7.94 1.42 26.61
C SER A 118 6.53 1.07 26.11
N ASN A 119 5.50 1.47 26.84
CA ASN A 119 4.09 1.24 26.52
C ASN A 119 3.48 2.23 25.50
N THR A 120 4.30 3.02 24.80
CA THR A 120 3.80 3.95 23.78
C THR A 120 3.17 3.18 22.62
N PRO A 121 1.94 3.52 22.19
CA PRO A 121 1.30 2.92 21.03
C PRO A 121 2.24 2.80 19.83
N THR A 122 2.27 1.62 19.21
CA THR A 122 3.27 1.31 18.19
C THR A 122 2.61 0.78 16.91
N VAL A 123 3.01 1.31 15.75
CA VAL A 123 2.60 0.82 14.43
C VAL A 123 3.79 0.23 13.69
N ILE A 124 3.68 -1.03 13.29
CA ILE A 124 4.64 -1.70 12.41
C ILE A 124 4.25 -1.40 10.96
N ILE A 125 5.16 -0.78 10.21
CA ILE A 125 4.96 -0.41 8.80
C ILE A 125 5.66 -1.44 7.91
N LEU A 126 4.90 -2.07 7.02
CA LEU A 126 5.37 -2.99 6.00
C LEU A 126 5.37 -2.27 4.64
N PRO A 127 6.55 -1.87 4.12
CA PRO A 127 6.66 -1.24 2.81
C PRO A 127 6.19 -2.15 1.66
N GLY A 128 5.92 -1.53 0.51
CA GLY A 128 5.58 -2.23 -0.72
C GLY A 128 6.79 -2.90 -1.39
N LEU A 129 6.57 -3.39 -2.62
CA LEU A 129 7.56 -4.09 -3.42
C LEU A 129 8.82 -3.23 -3.59
N THR A 130 9.99 -3.75 -3.21
CA THR A 130 11.29 -3.02 -3.20
C THR A 130 11.35 -1.75 -2.35
N GLY A 131 10.32 -1.46 -1.55
CA GLY A 131 10.27 -0.31 -0.65
C GLY A 131 11.08 -0.53 0.64
N ALA A 132 11.57 0.57 1.21
CA ALA A 132 12.30 0.61 2.48
C ALA A 132 11.85 1.82 3.32
N SER A 133 12.37 1.95 4.54
CA SER A 133 12.12 3.09 5.43
C SER A 133 12.28 4.47 4.80
N HIS A 134 13.21 4.64 3.88
CA HIS A 134 13.46 5.91 3.20
C HIS A 134 12.50 6.23 2.03
N ALA A 135 11.61 5.30 1.65
CA ALA A 135 10.61 5.58 0.63
C ALA A 135 9.64 6.69 1.09
N ASP A 136 9.28 7.61 0.20
CA ASP A 136 8.58 8.82 0.60
C ASP A 136 7.19 8.57 1.19
N TYR A 137 6.46 7.57 0.68
CA TYR A 137 5.17 7.17 1.27
C TYR A 137 5.33 6.58 2.67
N VAL A 138 6.44 5.88 2.96
CA VAL A 138 6.73 5.35 4.30
C VAL A 138 7.06 6.49 5.25
N LYS A 139 7.94 7.40 4.84
CA LYS A 139 8.27 8.60 5.61
C LYS A 139 7.02 9.43 5.93
N GLY A 140 6.11 9.57 4.98
CA GLY A 140 4.84 10.28 5.21
C GLY A 140 3.97 9.64 6.29
N LEU A 141 3.86 8.31 6.30
CA LEU A 141 3.16 7.57 7.37
C LEU A 141 3.87 7.70 8.72
N VAL A 142 5.20 7.65 8.74
CA VAL A 142 6.01 7.87 9.94
C VAL A 142 5.78 9.27 10.53
N LEU A 143 5.76 10.30 9.69
CA LEU A 143 5.48 11.67 10.14
C LEU A 143 4.03 11.83 10.61
N ALA A 144 3.07 11.19 9.95
CA ALA A 144 1.67 11.18 10.37
C ALA A 144 1.51 10.52 11.75
N ALA A 145 2.15 9.37 11.98
CA ALA A 145 2.17 8.69 13.28
C ALA A 145 2.83 9.55 14.37
N LYS A 146 3.97 10.19 14.05
CA LYS A 146 4.67 11.08 14.97
C LYS A 146 3.79 12.24 15.42
N LYS A 147 3.02 12.86 14.50
CA LYS A 147 2.10 13.96 14.82
C LYS A 147 1.03 13.59 15.86
N ILE A 148 0.62 12.31 15.90
CA ILE A 148 -0.38 11.80 16.84
C ILE A 148 0.22 11.00 18.01
N GLY A 149 1.53 11.11 18.24
CA GLY A 149 2.18 10.50 19.41
C GLY A 149 2.39 8.99 19.34
N ILE A 150 2.42 8.41 18.13
CA ILE A 150 2.59 6.96 17.92
C ILE A 150 4.04 6.64 17.51
N ARG A 151 4.62 5.61 18.12
CA ARG A 151 5.90 5.02 17.72
C ARG A 151 5.73 4.23 16.43
N THR A 152 6.69 4.31 15.52
CA THR A 152 6.69 3.49 14.31
C THR A 152 7.92 2.62 14.21
N VAL A 153 7.72 1.42 13.68
CA VAL A 153 8.79 0.48 13.33
C VAL A 153 8.62 0.13 11.86
N VAL A 154 9.57 0.53 11.01
CA VAL A 154 9.55 0.09 9.62
C VAL A 154 10.25 -1.24 9.51
N PHE A 155 9.54 -2.26 9.04
CA PHE A 155 10.09 -3.57 8.74
C PHE A 155 10.70 -3.57 7.33
N ASN A 156 12.03 -3.48 7.23
CA ASN A 156 12.72 -3.65 5.96
C ASN A 156 12.99 -5.13 5.71
N GLN A 157 12.52 -5.62 4.56
CA GLN A 157 12.63 -7.02 4.16
C GLN A 157 14.08 -7.45 3.92
N ARG A 158 14.30 -8.77 3.87
CA ARG A 158 15.60 -9.38 3.56
C ARG A 158 16.22 -8.79 2.28
N GLY A 159 17.47 -8.34 2.36
CA GLY A 159 18.20 -7.77 1.23
C GLY A 159 17.77 -6.35 0.83
N ILE A 160 16.90 -5.72 1.62
CA ILE A 160 16.43 -4.34 1.45
C ILE A 160 16.85 -3.50 2.67
N GLY A 161 16.85 -2.18 2.55
CA GLY A 161 17.19 -1.27 3.65
C GLY A 161 18.69 -1.10 3.90
N GLY A 162 19.55 -1.55 2.97
CA GLY A 162 21.01 -1.37 3.07
C GLY A 162 21.73 -2.44 3.89
N ILE A 163 21.06 -3.56 4.19
CA ILE A 163 21.68 -4.75 4.77
C ILE A 163 21.79 -5.85 3.70
N GLY A 164 22.93 -6.52 3.66
CA GLY A 164 23.13 -7.69 2.80
C GLY A 164 22.38 -8.91 3.31
N LEU A 165 22.10 -9.85 2.41
CA LEU A 165 21.59 -11.16 2.82
C LEU A 165 22.65 -11.93 3.62
N LYS A 166 22.20 -12.73 4.58
CA LYS A 166 23.05 -13.70 5.31
C LYS A 166 22.75 -15.15 4.96
N THR A 167 21.57 -15.39 4.40
CA THR A 167 21.10 -16.70 3.95
C THR A 167 20.59 -16.57 2.51
N PRO A 168 20.54 -17.67 1.72
CA PRO A 168 20.06 -17.67 0.33
C PRO A 168 18.53 -17.51 0.20
N ARG A 169 17.96 -16.59 1.00
CA ARG A 169 16.52 -16.38 1.18
C ARG A 169 16.17 -14.91 1.04
N THR A 170 15.23 -14.59 0.14
CA THR A 170 14.62 -13.26 0.01
C THR A 170 13.23 -13.24 0.68
N TYR A 171 12.30 -12.46 0.14
CA TYR A 171 10.94 -12.29 0.63
C TYR A 171 9.96 -12.38 -0.53
N CYS A 172 8.69 -12.67 -0.24
CA CYS A 172 7.60 -12.62 -1.21
C CYS A 172 6.28 -12.24 -0.52
N ALA A 173 5.25 -11.92 -1.29
CA ALA A 173 3.96 -11.47 -0.76
C ALA A 173 3.18 -12.52 0.08
N ALA A 174 3.57 -13.80 0.02
CA ALA A 174 2.86 -14.91 0.66
C ALA A 174 3.60 -15.53 1.86
N ASN A 175 4.91 -15.34 1.98
CA ASN A 175 5.71 -15.95 3.05
C ASN A 175 5.72 -15.04 4.29
N VAL A 176 5.03 -15.46 5.35
CA VAL A 176 4.76 -14.64 6.55
C VAL A 176 5.73 -14.89 7.72
N GLU A 177 6.68 -15.82 7.58
CA GLU A 177 7.56 -16.24 8.67
C GLU A 177 8.33 -15.07 9.29
N ASP A 178 8.95 -14.23 8.45
CA ASP A 178 9.68 -13.06 8.92
C ASP A 178 8.74 -12.07 9.65
N VAL A 179 7.49 -11.95 9.21
CA VAL A 179 6.49 -11.08 9.86
C VAL A 179 6.15 -11.61 11.25
N VAL A 180 5.98 -12.92 11.39
CA VAL A 180 5.72 -13.55 12.69
C VAL A 180 6.86 -13.26 13.66
N GLU A 181 8.12 -13.43 13.21
CA GLU A 181 9.29 -13.14 14.05
C GLU A 181 9.38 -11.64 14.41
N VAL A 182 9.16 -10.75 13.45
CA VAL A 182 9.20 -9.29 13.68
C VAL A 182 8.10 -8.84 14.63
N VAL A 183 6.85 -9.27 14.41
CA VAL A 183 5.73 -8.89 15.28
C VAL A 183 5.93 -9.41 16.70
N THR A 184 6.42 -10.65 16.84
CA THR A 184 6.75 -11.23 18.16
C THR A 184 7.86 -10.45 18.86
N HIS A 185 8.91 -10.08 18.12
CA HIS A 185 10.01 -9.27 18.64
C HIS A 185 9.56 -7.88 19.08
N VAL A 186 8.82 -7.16 18.23
CA VAL A 186 8.31 -5.82 18.55
C VAL A 186 7.34 -5.87 19.74
N HIS A 187 6.52 -6.91 19.85
CA HIS A 187 5.64 -7.13 21.00
C HIS A 187 6.40 -7.29 22.31
N LYS A 188 7.54 -7.99 22.29
CA LYS A 188 8.43 -8.11 23.45
C LYS A 188 9.13 -6.80 23.80
N VAL A 189 9.61 -6.06 22.79
CA VAL A 189 10.34 -4.79 23.00
C VAL A 189 9.41 -3.68 23.51
N CYS A 190 8.16 -3.65 23.02
CA CYS A 190 7.14 -2.68 23.40
C CYS A 190 6.12 -3.29 24.38
N GLU A 191 6.61 -4.00 25.41
CA GLU A 191 5.75 -4.69 26.37
C GLU A 191 4.73 -3.72 27.01
N GLY A 192 3.46 -4.14 26.99
CA GLY A 192 2.33 -3.35 27.50
C GLY A 192 1.78 -2.29 26.53
N ALA A 193 2.42 -2.05 25.38
CA ALA A 193 1.90 -1.12 24.38
C ALA A 193 0.85 -1.79 23.48
N PRO A 194 -0.20 -1.06 23.05
CA PRO A 194 -1.03 -1.52 21.94
C PRO A 194 -0.25 -1.42 20.64
N ILE A 195 -0.15 -2.54 19.92
CA ILE A 195 0.58 -2.65 18.66
C ILE A 195 -0.40 -2.83 17.52
N ALA A 196 -0.16 -2.17 16.39
CA ALA A 196 -0.91 -2.36 15.16
C ALA A 196 0.02 -2.53 13.97
N GLY A 197 -0.51 -3.01 12.85
CA GLY A 197 0.22 -3.14 11.59
C GLY A 197 -0.34 -2.24 10.50
N THR A 198 0.51 -1.70 9.64
CA THR A 198 0.08 -1.16 8.35
C THR A 198 0.92 -1.72 7.22
N GLY A 199 0.27 -2.07 6.12
CA GLY A 199 0.95 -2.60 4.93
C GLY A 199 0.51 -1.86 3.68
N ILE A 200 1.47 -1.53 2.83
CA ILE A 200 1.24 -0.76 1.61
C ILE A 200 1.54 -1.65 0.40
N SER A 201 0.62 -1.73 -0.56
CA SER A 201 0.80 -2.54 -1.76
C SER A 201 1.16 -4.00 -1.40
N MET A 202 2.29 -4.52 -1.88
CA MET A 202 2.81 -5.85 -1.51
C MET A 202 2.98 -6.04 0.01
N GLY A 203 3.35 -5.00 0.76
CA GLY A 203 3.44 -5.08 2.22
C GLY A 203 2.07 -5.31 2.88
N GLY A 204 0.99 -4.85 2.23
CA GLY A 204 -0.37 -5.12 2.66
C GLY A 204 -0.86 -6.53 2.33
N LEU A 205 -0.41 -7.11 1.21
CA LEU A 205 -0.60 -8.56 0.96
C LEU A 205 0.06 -9.38 2.05
N LEU A 206 1.29 -9.04 2.39
CA LEU A 206 2.06 -9.76 3.39
C LEU A 206 1.43 -9.64 4.79
N LEU A 207 1.04 -8.43 5.21
CA LEU A 207 0.31 -8.22 6.47
C LEU A 207 -1.05 -8.94 6.47
N GLY A 208 -1.79 -8.89 5.37
CA GLY A 208 -3.06 -9.61 5.22
C GLY A 208 -2.88 -11.13 5.32
N ASN A 209 -1.86 -11.70 4.67
CA ASN A 209 -1.52 -13.11 4.80
C ASN A 209 -1.11 -13.46 6.24
N TYR A 210 -0.37 -12.60 6.94
CA TYR A 210 -0.06 -12.79 8.36
C TYR A 210 -1.33 -12.85 9.20
N LEU A 211 -2.25 -11.89 9.03
CA LEU A 211 -3.53 -11.85 9.76
C LEU A 211 -4.43 -13.07 9.45
N ALA A 212 -4.32 -13.65 8.25
CA ALA A 212 -5.10 -14.82 7.86
C ALA A 212 -4.47 -16.16 8.28
N ALA A 213 -3.14 -16.26 8.32
CA ALA A 213 -2.43 -17.51 8.54
C ALA A 213 -2.03 -17.71 10.01
N PHE A 214 -1.75 -16.63 10.74
CA PHE A 214 -1.32 -16.71 12.14
C PHE A 214 -2.51 -16.58 13.08
N GLU A 215 -2.94 -17.71 13.65
CA GLU A 215 -4.13 -17.81 14.50
C GLU A 215 -4.07 -16.89 15.73
N ASP A 216 -2.88 -16.75 16.32
CA ASP A 216 -2.62 -15.89 17.47
C ASP A 216 -2.44 -14.41 17.13
N SER A 217 -2.61 -13.99 15.86
CA SER A 217 -2.37 -12.60 15.42
C SER A 217 -3.08 -11.54 16.28
N LYS A 218 -4.30 -11.83 16.78
CA LYS A 218 -5.05 -10.94 17.68
C LYS A 218 -4.40 -10.69 19.04
N ASN A 219 -3.51 -11.58 19.48
CA ASN A 219 -2.79 -11.43 20.75
C ASN A 219 -1.62 -10.44 20.59
N TYR A 220 -1.10 -10.29 19.37
CA TYR A 220 0.05 -9.43 19.08
C TYR A 220 -0.35 -8.08 18.48
N LEU A 221 -1.33 -8.07 17.57
CA LEU A 221 -1.84 -6.87 16.93
C LEU A 221 -3.25 -6.58 17.43
N THR A 222 -3.53 -5.29 17.68
CA THR A 222 -4.83 -4.79 18.12
C THR A 222 -5.71 -4.33 16.96
N SER A 223 -5.08 -3.93 15.85
CA SER A 223 -5.73 -3.43 14.64
C SER A 223 -4.74 -3.43 13.47
N ALA A 224 -5.25 -3.24 12.26
CA ALA A 224 -4.40 -3.07 11.08
C ALA A 224 -4.97 -2.09 10.05
N MET A 225 -4.09 -1.53 9.21
CA MET A 225 -4.49 -0.74 8.05
C MET A 225 -3.80 -1.21 6.77
N LEU A 226 -4.58 -1.51 5.74
CA LEU A 226 -4.08 -1.95 4.43
C LEU A 226 -4.27 -0.85 3.40
N ILE A 227 -3.19 -0.41 2.73
CA ILE A 227 -3.25 0.70 1.78
C ILE A 227 -2.87 0.19 0.39
N SER A 228 -3.78 0.35 -0.57
CA SER A 228 -3.54 0.08 -1.99
C SER A 228 -3.11 -1.36 -2.27
N VAL A 229 -3.78 -2.30 -1.60
CA VAL A 229 -3.39 -3.70 -1.67
C VAL A 229 -3.93 -4.33 -2.96
N PRO A 230 -3.09 -5.05 -3.72
CA PRO A 230 -3.56 -5.87 -4.83
C PRO A 230 -4.25 -7.15 -4.32
N TRP A 231 -5.46 -6.99 -3.77
CA TRP A 231 -6.34 -8.02 -3.20
C TRP A 231 -6.39 -9.35 -3.97
N ASN A 232 -6.48 -9.25 -5.30
CA ASN A 232 -6.48 -10.37 -6.22
C ASN A 232 -5.27 -10.24 -7.15
N VAL A 233 -4.23 -11.01 -6.89
CA VAL A 233 -2.94 -10.91 -7.58
C VAL A 233 -3.07 -11.31 -9.06
N PHE A 234 -4.01 -12.20 -9.41
CA PHE A 234 -4.29 -12.54 -10.80
C PHE A 234 -4.82 -11.32 -11.56
N LYS A 235 -5.90 -10.70 -11.07
CA LYS A 235 -6.47 -9.50 -11.68
C LYS A 235 -5.50 -8.32 -11.67
N GLY A 236 -4.73 -8.17 -10.60
CA GLY A 236 -3.69 -7.15 -10.51
C GLY A 236 -2.59 -7.36 -11.55
N SER A 237 -2.11 -8.60 -11.71
CA SER A 237 -1.11 -8.98 -12.72
C SER A 237 -1.62 -8.72 -14.14
N GLU A 238 -2.85 -9.11 -14.46
CA GLU A 238 -3.48 -8.82 -15.76
C GLU A 238 -3.60 -7.32 -16.02
N SER A 239 -4.03 -6.55 -15.01
CA SER A 239 -4.18 -5.09 -15.09
C SER A 239 -2.85 -4.35 -15.28
N ILE A 240 -1.74 -4.83 -14.70
CA ILE A 240 -0.44 -4.19 -14.93
C ILE A 240 0.22 -4.63 -16.24
N GLU A 241 -0.23 -5.72 -16.84
CA GLU A 241 0.24 -6.19 -18.15
C GLU A 241 -0.50 -5.51 -19.31
N GLN A 242 -1.67 -4.94 -19.07
CA GLN A 242 -2.49 -4.25 -20.07
C GLN A 242 -3.17 -2.99 -19.52
N PRO A 243 -3.19 -1.85 -20.23
CA PRO A 243 -2.63 -1.60 -21.56
C PRO A 243 -1.11 -1.33 -21.55
N VAL A 244 -0.50 -1.09 -22.72
CA VAL A 244 0.97 -0.87 -22.90
C VAL A 244 1.60 0.09 -21.89
N VAL A 245 0.89 1.16 -21.49
CA VAL A 245 1.40 2.11 -20.50
C VAL A 245 1.61 1.44 -19.15
N ASN A 246 0.71 0.54 -18.72
CA ASN A 246 0.87 -0.24 -17.49
C ASN A 246 2.03 -1.23 -17.61
N LEU A 247 2.23 -1.80 -18.81
CA LEU A 247 3.37 -2.69 -19.07
C LEU A 247 4.72 -1.99 -18.89
N MET A 248 4.81 -0.67 -19.12
CA MET A 248 6.03 0.10 -18.81
C MET A 248 6.31 0.16 -17.31
N PHE A 249 5.27 0.37 -16.48
CA PHE A 249 5.39 0.29 -15.01
C PHE A 249 5.80 -1.11 -14.56
N ASN A 250 5.18 -2.14 -15.13
CA ASN A 250 5.50 -3.54 -14.85
C ASN A 250 6.98 -3.84 -15.17
N ARG A 251 7.47 -3.40 -16.34
CA ARG A 251 8.89 -3.53 -16.73
C ARG A 251 9.83 -2.82 -15.77
N HIS A 252 9.49 -1.62 -15.32
CA HIS A 252 10.30 -0.90 -14.34
C HIS A 252 10.39 -1.67 -13.02
N LEU A 253 9.26 -2.15 -12.49
CA LEU A 253 9.22 -2.92 -11.25
C LEU A 253 9.95 -4.26 -11.36
N ALA A 254 9.79 -4.96 -12.49
CA ALA A 254 10.53 -6.18 -12.78
C ALA A 254 12.05 -5.92 -12.82
N SER A 255 12.47 -4.80 -13.41
CA SER A 255 13.89 -4.40 -13.40
C SER A 255 14.40 -4.11 -11.98
N CYS A 256 13.60 -3.45 -11.13
CA CYS A 256 13.94 -3.26 -9.72
C CYS A 256 14.13 -4.60 -8.99
N LEU A 257 13.23 -5.57 -9.19
CA LEU A 257 13.36 -6.91 -8.62
C LEU A 257 14.59 -7.66 -9.13
N CYS A 258 14.85 -7.60 -10.44
CA CYS A 258 16.07 -8.16 -11.03
C CYS A 258 17.33 -7.53 -10.42
N ASN A 259 17.33 -6.21 -10.18
CA ASN A 259 18.45 -5.52 -9.54
C ASN A 259 18.66 -5.98 -8.09
N VAL A 260 17.59 -6.26 -7.33
CA VAL A 260 17.70 -6.84 -5.98
C VAL A 260 18.44 -8.18 -6.06
N VAL A 261 18.00 -9.10 -6.93
CA VAL A 261 18.65 -10.42 -7.11
C VAL A 261 20.09 -10.28 -7.60
N LYS A 262 20.35 -9.35 -8.53
CA LYS A 262 21.70 -9.06 -9.03
C LYS A 262 22.66 -8.66 -7.91
N ASN A 263 22.21 -7.82 -6.98
CA ASN A 263 23.04 -7.32 -5.87
C ASN A 263 23.38 -8.42 -4.85
N VAL A 264 22.62 -9.51 -4.82
CA VAL A 264 22.83 -10.62 -3.89
C VAL A 264 23.25 -11.91 -4.61
N ARG A 265 23.69 -11.82 -5.88
CA ARG A 265 23.94 -12.96 -6.78
C ARG A 265 24.74 -14.07 -6.11
N GLU A 266 25.88 -13.74 -5.51
CA GLU A 266 26.82 -14.73 -4.95
C GLU A 266 26.17 -15.61 -3.88
N ILE A 267 25.33 -15.02 -3.02
CA ILE A 267 24.63 -15.74 -1.96
C ILE A 267 23.48 -16.58 -2.54
N MET A 268 22.92 -16.16 -3.66
CA MET A 268 21.75 -16.79 -4.29
C MET A 268 22.12 -17.87 -5.30
N GLU A 269 23.34 -17.85 -5.85
CA GLU A 269 23.80 -18.76 -6.89
C GLU A 269 23.62 -20.26 -6.58
N PRO A 270 23.72 -20.73 -5.32
CA PRO A 270 23.43 -22.13 -4.97
C PRO A 270 21.93 -22.52 -5.04
N GLY A 271 21.03 -21.58 -5.34
CA GLY A 271 19.58 -21.80 -5.31
C GLY A 271 19.02 -22.56 -6.53
N PRO A 272 17.72 -22.92 -6.51
CA PRO A 272 17.08 -23.73 -7.55
C PRO A 272 16.76 -22.96 -8.85
N TYR A 273 17.38 -21.81 -9.10
CA TYR A 273 17.09 -20.92 -10.21
C TYR A 273 18.34 -20.60 -11.04
N VAL A 274 18.13 -20.31 -12.33
CA VAL A 274 19.21 -19.82 -13.20
C VAL A 274 19.18 -18.29 -13.13
N ILE A 275 20.08 -17.70 -12.35
CA ILE A 275 20.09 -16.24 -12.08
C ILE A 275 20.10 -15.44 -13.39
N ASP A 276 20.90 -15.84 -14.38
CA ASP A 276 20.97 -15.11 -15.65
C ASP A 276 19.63 -15.09 -16.41
N ASP A 277 18.75 -16.08 -16.23
CA ASP A 277 17.42 -16.07 -16.80
C ASP A 277 16.42 -15.24 -15.99
N VAL A 278 16.60 -15.20 -14.66
CA VAL A 278 15.86 -14.32 -13.76
C VAL A 278 16.12 -12.86 -14.13
N LEU A 279 17.38 -12.49 -14.34
CA LEU A 279 17.79 -11.12 -14.70
C LEU A 279 17.28 -10.65 -16.06
N LYS A 280 16.80 -11.55 -16.93
CA LYS A 280 16.16 -11.23 -18.21
C LYS A 280 14.65 -10.96 -18.10
N SER A 281 14.07 -11.07 -16.92
CA SER A 281 12.62 -10.93 -16.73
C SER A 281 12.15 -9.50 -17.04
N LYS A 282 11.08 -9.39 -17.82
CA LYS A 282 10.49 -8.12 -18.26
C LYS A 282 9.18 -7.79 -17.56
N THR A 283 8.59 -8.75 -16.85
CA THR A 283 7.37 -8.54 -16.05
C THR A 283 7.55 -9.16 -14.67
N ILE A 284 6.75 -8.69 -13.71
CA ILE A 284 6.67 -9.28 -12.37
C ILE A 284 6.29 -10.76 -12.47
N ARG A 285 5.35 -11.13 -13.35
CA ARG A 285 4.96 -12.52 -13.58
C ARG A 285 6.11 -13.40 -14.08
N GLU A 286 6.92 -12.89 -15.02
CA GLU A 286 8.13 -13.60 -15.47
C GLU A 286 9.15 -13.76 -14.34
N PHE A 287 9.37 -12.70 -13.55
CA PHE A 287 10.26 -12.74 -12.39
C PHE A 287 9.76 -13.78 -11.37
N ASP A 288 8.48 -13.76 -11.03
CA ASP A 288 7.88 -14.69 -10.08
C ASP A 288 8.00 -16.14 -10.56
N SER A 289 7.69 -16.40 -11.83
CA SER A 289 7.81 -17.73 -12.44
C SER A 289 9.25 -18.26 -12.40
N LYS A 290 10.24 -17.41 -12.68
CA LYS A 290 11.64 -17.84 -12.76
C LYS A 290 12.38 -17.86 -11.42
N PHE A 291 11.97 -17.02 -10.48
CA PHE A 291 12.66 -16.79 -9.20
C PHE A 291 11.78 -17.12 -8.00
N THR A 292 10.70 -16.38 -7.76
CA THR A 292 9.85 -16.51 -6.55
C THR A 292 9.31 -17.93 -6.38
N VAL A 293 8.74 -18.50 -7.44
CA VAL A 293 8.18 -19.86 -7.45
C VAL A 293 9.24 -20.87 -7.04
N LYS A 294 10.44 -20.78 -7.64
CA LYS A 294 11.54 -21.72 -7.37
C LYS A 294 12.11 -21.55 -5.97
N GLN A 295 12.30 -20.31 -5.53
CA GLN A 295 12.88 -20.02 -4.22
C GLN A 295 12.00 -20.49 -3.06
N PHE A 296 10.68 -20.33 -3.20
CA PHE A 296 9.72 -20.67 -2.13
C PHE A 296 9.04 -22.03 -2.35
N GLY A 297 9.43 -22.79 -3.38
CA GLY A 297 8.94 -24.14 -3.62
C GLY A 297 7.47 -24.22 -4.06
N TYR A 298 6.94 -23.17 -4.69
CA TYR A 298 5.60 -23.21 -5.28
C TYR A 298 5.60 -24.09 -6.54
N LYS A 299 4.45 -24.68 -6.85
CA LYS A 299 4.29 -25.51 -8.05
C LYS A 299 4.50 -24.71 -9.34
N ASP A 300 3.86 -23.55 -9.40
CA ASP A 300 3.86 -22.62 -10.53
C ASP A 300 3.47 -21.21 -10.05
N VAL A 301 3.41 -20.25 -10.97
CA VAL A 301 3.08 -18.85 -10.63
C VAL A 301 1.62 -18.71 -10.16
N ASP A 302 0.71 -19.56 -10.64
CA ASP A 302 -0.69 -19.52 -10.25
C ASP A 302 -0.88 -20.05 -8.83
N ASP A 303 -0.14 -21.09 -8.45
CA ASP A 303 -0.05 -21.57 -7.08
C ASP A 303 0.48 -20.47 -6.14
N TYR A 304 1.55 -19.77 -6.55
CA TYR A 304 2.04 -18.61 -5.81
C TYR A 304 0.99 -17.49 -5.69
N TYR A 305 0.31 -17.13 -6.78
CA TYR A 305 -0.69 -16.05 -6.78
C TYR A 305 -1.94 -16.40 -5.97
N THR A 306 -2.30 -17.67 -5.90
CA THR A 306 -3.35 -18.18 -5.01
C THR A 306 -2.96 -17.98 -3.54
N HIS A 307 -1.71 -18.29 -3.19
CA HIS A 307 -1.18 -18.08 -1.84
C HIS A 307 -0.97 -16.60 -1.51
N ALA A 308 -0.60 -15.76 -2.48
CA ALA A 308 -0.39 -14.34 -2.26
C ALA A 308 -1.70 -13.55 -2.12
N SER A 309 -2.74 -13.91 -2.89
CA SER A 309 -4.04 -13.22 -2.88
C SER A 309 -4.75 -13.30 -1.53
N ILE A 310 -5.39 -12.21 -1.10
CA ILE A 310 -6.07 -12.12 0.21
C ILE A 310 -7.58 -11.84 0.12
N HIS A 311 -8.12 -11.57 -1.07
CA HIS A 311 -9.55 -11.25 -1.27
C HIS A 311 -10.49 -12.32 -0.68
N ASN A 312 -10.12 -13.60 -0.78
CA ASN A 312 -10.88 -14.73 -0.24
C ASN A 312 -10.52 -15.10 1.22
N LYS A 313 -9.59 -14.38 1.86
CA LYS A 313 -9.09 -14.69 3.21
C LYS A 313 -9.57 -13.73 4.30
N ILE A 314 -10.29 -12.67 3.94
CA ILE A 314 -10.64 -11.58 4.87
C ILE A 314 -11.48 -12.04 6.07
N HIS A 315 -12.26 -13.12 5.92
CA HIS A 315 -13.06 -13.73 6.99
C HIS A 315 -12.19 -14.31 8.13
N LYS A 316 -10.88 -14.49 7.87
CA LYS A 316 -9.92 -14.96 8.86
C LYS A 316 -9.38 -13.85 9.75
N PHE A 317 -9.54 -12.57 9.37
CA PHE A 317 -8.99 -11.46 10.14
C PHE A 317 -9.74 -11.32 11.48
N LYS A 318 -8.99 -11.40 12.58
CA LYS A 318 -9.53 -11.43 13.96
C LYS A 318 -9.46 -10.09 14.69
N VAL A 319 -8.95 -9.05 14.03
CA VAL A 319 -8.80 -7.69 14.56
C VAL A 319 -9.41 -6.70 13.58
N PRO A 320 -9.80 -5.50 14.01
CA PRO A 320 -10.29 -4.47 13.09
C PRO A 320 -9.24 -4.09 12.05
N VAL A 321 -9.60 -4.17 10.77
CA VAL A 321 -8.76 -3.84 9.63
C VAL A 321 -9.44 -2.82 8.73
N LEU A 322 -8.89 -1.61 8.69
CA LEU A 322 -9.32 -0.57 7.76
C LEU A 322 -8.49 -0.64 6.48
N CYS A 323 -9.14 -0.64 5.32
CA CYS A 323 -8.45 -0.72 4.05
C CYS A 323 -8.72 0.52 3.21
N LEU A 324 -7.70 1.06 2.54
CA LEU A 324 -7.83 2.14 1.59
C LEU A 324 -7.54 1.62 0.18
N SER A 325 -8.45 1.85 -0.75
CA SER A 325 -8.30 1.51 -2.16
C SER A 325 -8.82 2.65 -3.04
N ALA A 326 -8.34 2.72 -4.28
CA ALA A 326 -8.84 3.63 -5.29
C ALA A 326 -9.50 2.83 -6.41
N ALA A 327 -10.65 3.28 -6.88
CA ALA A 327 -11.37 2.62 -7.97
C ALA A 327 -10.61 2.69 -9.32
N ASP A 328 -9.67 3.64 -9.44
CA ASP A 328 -8.82 3.82 -10.62
C ASP A 328 -7.41 3.25 -10.47
N ASP A 329 -7.13 2.47 -9.41
CA ASP A 329 -5.79 1.89 -9.17
C ASP A 329 -5.34 0.99 -10.35
N PRO A 330 -4.20 1.28 -11.02
CA PRO A 330 -3.74 0.47 -12.15
C PRO A 330 -3.21 -0.91 -11.74
N PHE A 331 -2.91 -1.13 -10.45
CA PHE A 331 -2.44 -2.41 -9.92
C PHE A 331 -3.56 -3.30 -9.37
N GLN A 332 -4.73 -2.72 -9.11
CA GLN A 332 -5.86 -3.45 -8.55
C GLN A 332 -7.14 -2.90 -9.17
N PRO A 333 -7.65 -3.52 -10.25
CA PRO A 333 -8.89 -3.08 -10.84
C PRO A 333 -10.04 -3.24 -9.84
N TYR A 334 -11.06 -2.38 -9.97
CA TYR A 334 -12.18 -2.29 -9.03
C TYR A 334 -12.88 -3.63 -8.78
N ASP A 335 -13.02 -4.44 -9.82
CA ASP A 335 -13.67 -5.76 -9.77
C ASP A 335 -12.85 -6.83 -9.03
N GLY A 336 -11.60 -6.56 -8.67
CA GLY A 336 -10.82 -7.40 -7.77
C GLY A 336 -10.81 -6.94 -6.32
N ILE A 337 -11.46 -5.82 -6.00
CA ILE A 337 -11.68 -5.38 -4.61
C ILE A 337 -12.83 -6.20 -4.02
N PRO A 338 -12.64 -6.89 -2.86
CA PRO A 338 -13.64 -7.79 -2.27
C PRO A 338 -14.74 -7.03 -1.51
N VAL A 339 -15.51 -6.21 -2.23
CA VAL A 339 -16.58 -5.37 -1.67
C VAL A 339 -17.66 -6.22 -1.01
N GLU A 340 -18.06 -7.32 -1.64
CA GLU A 340 -19.12 -8.18 -1.13
C GLU A 340 -18.71 -8.90 0.14
N GLU A 341 -17.48 -9.40 0.19
CA GLU A 341 -16.93 -10.05 1.35
C GLU A 341 -16.76 -9.04 2.50
N ALA A 342 -16.29 -7.82 2.21
CA ALA A 342 -16.15 -6.77 3.23
C ALA A 342 -17.51 -6.37 3.83
N ASN A 343 -18.57 -6.33 3.03
CA ASN A 343 -19.94 -6.09 3.51
C ASN A 343 -20.48 -7.21 4.41
N LYS A 344 -19.83 -8.37 4.45
CA LYS A 344 -20.17 -9.50 5.33
C LYS A 344 -19.24 -9.64 6.53
N SER A 345 -18.11 -8.94 6.54
CA SER A 345 -17.10 -9.05 7.59
C SER A 345 -17.37 -8.09 8.75
N GLU A 346 -17.30 -8.58 9.98
CA GLU A 346 -17.43 -7.75 11.19
C GLU A 346 -16.16 -6.95 11.50
N ASN A 347 -15.01 -7.41 11.00
CA ASN A 347 -13.69 -6.88 11.33
C ASN A 347 -13.04 -6.10 10.19
N VAL A 348 -13.60 -6.12 8.97
CA VAL A 348 -12.96 -5.52 7.80
C VAL A 348 -13.85 -4.45 7.20
N ALA A 349 -13.26 -3.29 6.93
CA ALA A 349 -13.90 -2.20 6.21
C ALA A 349 -12.98 -1.73 5.09
N ILE A 350 -13.53 -1.55 3.88
CA ILE A 350 -12.80 -1.05 2.72
C ILE A 350 -13.36 0.31 2.34
N VAL A 351 -12.48 1.31 2.37
CA VAL A 351 -12.70 2.67 1.92
C VAL A 351 -12.24 2.76 0.47
N ILE A 352 -13.18 3.01 -0.44
CA ILE A 352 -12.90 3.09 -1.87
C ILE A 352 -13.13 4.53 -2.34
N THR A 353 -12.03 5.18 -2.71
CA THR A 353 -12.04 6.50 -3.33
C THR A 353 -12.28 6.38 -4.85
N ALA A 354 -12.94 7.36 -5.46
CA ALA A 354 -13.17 7.34 -6.92
C ALA A 354 -11.86 7.48 -7.71
N ARG A 355 -10.90 8.22 -7.14
CA ARG A 355 -9.56 8.44 -7.67
C ARG A 355 -8.54 8.27 -6.56
N GLY A 356 -7.30 7.97 -6.92
CA GLY A 356 -6.20 7.90 -5.97
C GLY A 356 -4.93 7.29 -6.58
N GLY A 357 -5.06 6.64 -7.75
CA GLY A 357 -3.99 5.84 -8.31
C GLY A 357 -3.62 4.70 -7.37
N HIS A 358 -2.41 4.16 -7.53
CA HIS A 358 -1.94 3.12 -6.64
C HIS A 358 -1.67 3.68 -5.25
N ILE A 359 -0.71 4.59 -5.10
CA ILE A 359 -0.34 5.18 -3.81
C ILE A 359 -0.35 6.71 -3.85
N GLY A 360 -1.18 7.28 -4.73
CA GLY A 360 -1.19 8.69 -5.07
C GLY A 360 -1.88 9.54 -4.00
N PHE A 361 -3.20 9.41 -3.85
CA PHE A 361 -4.04 10.06 -2.82
C PHE A 361 -3.67 11.53 -2.50
N MET A 362 -3.19 12.29 -3.49
CA MET A 362 -2.82 13.70 -3.35
C MET A 362 -4.07 14.55 -3.36
N GLU A 363 -4.07 15.64 -2.58
CA GLU A 363 -5.24 16.51 -2.43
C GLU A 363 -4.98 17.95 -2.81
N GLY A 364 -6.06 18.62 -3.23
CA GLY A 364 -6.08 20.06 -3.46
C GLY A 364 -5.39 20.50 -4.75
N VAL A 365 -5.43 21.80 -5.03
CA VAL A 365 -4.84 22.36 -6.25
C VAL A 365 -3.31 22.22 -6.23
N TRP A 366 -2.70 22.40 -5.06
CA TRP A 366 -1.25 22.40 -4.85
C TRP A 366 -0.88 21.37 -3.77
N PRO A 367 -0.53 20.13 -4.14
CA PRO A 367 -0.24 19.06 -3.19
C PRO A 367 1.14 19.18 -2.53
N LEU A 368 1.68 20.40 -2.41
CA LEU A 368 3.01 20.65 -1.84
C LEU A 368 2.97 20.69 -0.30
N HIS A 369 2.37 19.67 0.30
CA HIS A 369 2.23 19.54 1.76
C HIS A 369 2.27 18.07 2.20
N THR A 370 2.40 17.84 3.50
CA THR A 370 2.47 16.47 4.06
C THR A 370 1.10 15.88 4.39
N ASP A 371 0.02 16.67 4.32
CA ASP A 371 -1.33 16.24 4.74
C ASP A 371 -2.17 15.66 3.59
N HIS A 372 -1.60 14.69 2.86
CA HIS A 372 -2.34 13.93 1.83
C HIS A 372 -3.39 12.99 2.45
N TYR A 373 -4.41 12.63 1.67
CA TYR A 373 -5.56 11.85 2.15
C TYR A 373 -5.17 10.53 2.84
N MET A 374 -4.24 9.77 2.24
CA MET A 374 -3.79 8.50 2.84
C MET A 374 -3.15 8.69 4.22
N PHE A 375 -2.42 9.79 4.43
CA PHE A 375 -1.75 10.08 5.70
C PHE A 375 -2.74 10.60 6.76
N LYS A 376 -3.71 11.41 6.35
CA LYS A 376 -4.80 11.85 7.24
C LYS A 376 -5.68 10.69 7.67
N LEU A 377 -6.05 9.79 6.73
CA LEU A 377 -6.84 8.61 7.05
C LEU A 377 -6.10 7.68 8.00
N PHE A 378 -4.82 7.42 7.72
CA PHE A 378 -3.94 6.67 8.61
C PHE A 378 -3.89 7.27 10.02
N ALA A 379 -3.68 8.59 10.12
CA ALA A 379 -3.59 9.27 11.40
C ALA A 379 -4.91 9.18 12.18
N GLN A 380 -6.05 9.51 11.57
CA GLN A 380 -7.35 9.45 12.24
C GLN A 380 -7.71 8.04 12.71
N PHE A 381 -7.44 7.03 11.88
CA PHE A 381 -7.73 5.65 12.24
C PHE A 381 -6.88 5.17 13.43
N PHE A 382 -5.55 5.36 13.38
CA PHE A 382 -4.68 4.88 14.45
C PHE A 382 -4.71 5.74 15.71
N GLU A 383 -4.99 7.04 15.60
CA GLU A 383 -5.29 7.88 16.77
C GLU A 383 -6.51 7.33 17.50
N SER A 384 -7.60 7.06 16.78
CA SER A 384 -8.83 6.54 17.36
C SER A 384 -8.67 5.13 17.90
N MET A 385 -7.99 4.25 17.17
CA MET A 385 -7.78 2.88 17.60
C MET A 385 -6.82 2.80 18.77
N LEU A 386 -5.67 3.48 18.74
CA LEU A 386 -4.58 3.23 19.68
C LEU A 386 -4.45 4.29 20.77
N VAL A 387 -4.52 5.57 20.42
CA VAL A 387 -4.32 6.69 21.37
C VAL A 387 -5.57 6.89 22.22
N ARG A 388 -6.75 6.81 21.60
CA ARG A 388 -8.06 6.86 22.28
C ARG A 388 -8.55 5.47 22.73
N GLU A 389 -7.66 4.48 22.67
CA GLU A 389 -7.90 3.11 23.14
C GLU A 389 -9.11 2.40 22.52
N GLY A 390 -9.55 2.81 21.32
CA GLY A 390 -10.67 2.21 20.61
C GLY A 390 -10.52 0.70 20.36
N TYR A 391 -9.29 0.18 20.30
CA TYR A 391 -9.05 -1.26 20.20
C TYR A 391 -9.67 -2.08 21.34
N LYS A 392 -9.88 -1.49 22.52
CA LYS A 392 -10.47 -2.19 23.67
C LYS A 392 -11.92 -2.61 23.43
N TYR A 393 -12.64 -1.92 22.54
CA TYR A 393 -14.01 -2.29 22.16
C TYR A 393 -14.12 -3.56 21.30
N PHE A 394 -12.99 -4.03 20.76
CA PHE A 394 -12.92 -5.16 19.82
C PHE A 394 -12.13 -6.35 20.37
N ARG A 395 -11.79 -6.34 21.66
CA ARG A 395 -11.08 -7.43 22.34
C ARG A 395 -12.00 -8.42 23.01
#